data_AF-T0Z355-F1
#
_entry.id   AF-T0Z355-F1
#
_cell.length_a   1.000
_cell.length_b   1.000
_cell.length_c   1.000
_cell.angle_alpha   90.00
_cell.angle_beta   90.00
_cell.angle_gamma   90.00
#
_symmetry.space_group_name_H-M   'P 1'
#
loop_
_entity.id
_entity.type
_entity.pdbx_description
1 polymer ?
#
loop_
_entity_poly.entity_id
_entity_poly.type
_entity_poly.pdbx_seq_one_letter_code
_entity_poly.pdbx_strand_id
1 'polypeptide(L)'
;MKVLFRRQPDKPFLFLANMVRDRQEGVALFDLVSRVADSYLPGLALSFAGHLPADPSLIQAVRAQKAIAEMLPGAPFSKGMEGIVRSLLARPPRSGGEGGIGLWMKRLAGSGSGPA
;
A
#
# COMPACT_ATOMS: atom_id res chain seq x y z
N MET A 1 3.06 -0.27 -10.54
CA MET A 1 4.28 -0.93 -10.04
C MET A 1 5.52 -0.56 -10.86
N LYS A 2 5.64 -0.95 -12.14
CA LYS A 2 6.82 -0.72 -12.99
C LYS A 2 7.38 0.73 -12.97
N VAL A 3 6.55 1.72 -13.32
CA VAL A 3 7.01 3.12 -13.39
C VAL A 3 7.44 3.63 -12.01
N LEU A 4 6.71 3.23 -10.95
CA LEU A 4 7.04 3.64 -9.59
C LEU A 4 8.33 3.00 -9.10
N PHE A 5 8.55 1.71 -9.38
CA PHE A 5 9.80 1.01 -9.04
C PHE A 5 11.01 1.65 -9.74
N ARG A 6 10.90 2.00 -11.03
CA ARG A 6 11.97 2.70 -11.74
C ARG A 6 12.31 4.07 -11.17
N ARG A 7 11.34 4.75 -10.55
CA ARG A 7 11.54 6.06 -9.92
C ARG A 7 12.00 5.96 -8.46
N GLN A 8 11.62 4.89 -7.76
CA GLN A 8 11.79 4.71 -6.33
C GLN A 8 12.07 3.23 -6.02
N PRO A 9 13.26 2.73 -6.40
CA PRO A 9 13.58 1.30 -6.30
C PRO A 9 13.65 0.81 -4.84
N ASP A 10 14.00 1.68 -3.90
CA ASP A 10 14.17 1.33 -2.49
C ASP A 10 12.85 1.22 -1.71
N LYS A 11 11.71 1.56 -2.34
CA LYS A 11 10.43 1.52 -1.66
C LYS A 11 9.82 0.11 -1.71
N PRO A 12 9.38 -0.42 -0.55
CA PRO A 12 8.65 -1.68 -0.53
C PRO A 12 7.30 -1.52 -1.22
N PHE A 13 6.87 -2.58 -1.89
CA PHE A 13 5.54 -2.68 -2.45
C PHE A 13 4.70 -3.64 -1.62
N LEU A 14 3.50 -3.20 -1.28
CA LEU A 14 2.50 -4.01 -0.62
C LEU A 14 1.43 -4.39 -1.61
N PHE A 15 1.14 -5.69 -1.72
CA PHE A 15 0.12 -6.22 -2.59
C PHE A 15 -1.13 -6.56 -1.78
N LEU A 16 -2.25 -5.95 -2.14
CA LEU A 16 -3.54 -6.21 -1.55
C LEU A 16 -4.45 -6.84 -2.61
N ALA A 17 -4.85 -8.10 -2.41
CA ALA A 17 -5.77 -8.77 -3.31
C ALA A 17 -7.20 -8.28 -3.04
N ASN A 18 -7.85 -7.71 -4.05
CA ASN A 18 -9.22 -7.20 -3.92
C ASN A 18 -10.20 -8.08 -4.71
N MET A 19 -11.45 -8.17 -4.23
CA MET A 19 -12.53 -8.96 -4.84
C MET A 19 -12.18 -10.45 -5.00
N VAL A 20 -11.60 -11.06 -3.98
CA VAL A 20 -11.31 -12.51 -3.94
C VAL A 20 -12.23 -13.22 -2.95
N ARG A 21 -12.52 -14.50 -3.13
CA ARG A 21 -13.42 -15.28 -2.26
C ARG A 21 -12.82 -15.50 -0.89
N ASP A 22 -11.53 -15.80 -0.84
CA ASP A 22 -10.82 -16.16 0.38
C ASP A 22 -9.33 -15.84 0.30
N ARG A 23 -8.62 -16.21 1.37
CA ARG A 23 -7.18 -16.04 1.48
C ARG A 23 -6.40 -16.85 0.45
N GLN A 24 -6.85 -18.06 0.11
CA GLN A 24 -6.13 -18.94 -0.82
C GLN A 24 -6.12 -18.32 -2.21
N GLU A 25 -7.26 -17.81 -2.67
CA GLU A 25 -7.35 -17.08 -3.93
C GLU A 25 -6.52 -15.80 -3.93
N GLY A 26 -6.51 -15.06 -2.80
CA GLY A 26 -5.66 -13.88 -2.64
C GLY A 26 -4.16 -14.18 -2.76
N VAL A 27 -3.70 -15.29 -2.17
CA VAL A 27 -2.30 -15.75 -2.27
C VAL A 27 -1.99 -16.23 -3.69
N ALA A 28 -2.88 -16.99 -4.32
CA ALA A 28 -2.68 -17.45 -5.70
C ALA A 28 -2.53 -16.26 -6.68
N LEU A 29 -3.35 -15.21 -6.50
CA LEU A 29 -3.23 -13.97 -7.28
C LEU A 29 -1.90 -13.25 -7.01
N PHE A 30 -1.46 -13.19 -5.75
CA PHE A 30 -0.17 -12.64 -5.38
C PHE A 30 0.99 -13.39 -6.04
N ASP A 31 0.97 -14.72 -6.06
CA ASP A 31 2.01 -15.54 -6.66
C ASP A 31 2.08 -15.35 -8.18
N LEU A 32 0.94 -15.19 -8.84
CA LEU A 32 0.90 -14.87 -10.27
C LEU A 32 1.57 -13.52 -10.56
N VAL A 33 1.19 -12.48 -9.80
CA VAL A 33 1.73 -11.13 -9.98
C VAL A 33 3.23 -11.08 -9.63
N SER A 34 3.64 -11.77 -8.57
CA SER A 34 5.04 -11.82 -8.11
C SER A 34 5.93 -12.45 -9.18
N ARG A 35 5.53 -13.59 -9.77
CA ARG A 35 6.28 -14.23 -10.86
C ARG A 35 6.49 -13.32 -12.07
N VAL A 36 5.45 -12.59 -12.47
CA VAL A 36 5.55 -11.60 -13.54
C VAL A 36 6.46 -10.45 -13.11
N ALA A 37 6.33 -9.97 -11.88
CA ALA A 37 7.17 -8.90 -11.35
C ALA A 37 8.65 -9.28 -11.36
N ASP A 38 9.01 -10.49 -10.92
CA ASP A 38 10.38 -10.97 -10.88
C ASP A 38 11.03 -11.00 -12.26
N SER A 39 10.24 -11.32 -13.29
CA SER A 39 10.69 -11.37 -14.68
C SER A 39 10.99 -9.98 -15.26
N TYR A 40 10.25 -8.95 -14.85
CA TYR A 40 10.32 -7.61 -15.46
C TYR A 40 10.94 -6.53 -14.55
N LEU A 41 11.03 -6.77 -13.24
CA LEU A 41 11.45 -5.83 -12.20
C LEU A 41 12.37 -6.55 -11.19
N PRO A 42 13.58 -6.96 -11.61
CA PRO A 42 14.51 -7.66 -10.73
C PRO A 42 14.85 -6.80 -9.51
N GLY A 43 14.82 -7.41 -8.32
CA GLY A 43 15.06 -6.72 -7.05
C GLY A 43 13.85 -5.99 -6.47
N LEU A 44 12.66 -6.10 -7.06
CA LEU A 44 11.45 -5.55 -6.48
C LEU A 44 11.10 -6.25 -5.15
N ALA A 45 11.09 -5.48 -4.05
CA ALA A 45 10.59 -5.95 -2.77
C ALA A 45 9.04 -5.89 -2.72
N LEU A 46 8.37 -6.95 -3.17
CA LEU A 46 6.91 -7.09 -3.13
C LEU A 46 6.49 -8.00 -1.97
N SER A 47 5.50 -7.60 -1.18
CA SER A 47 4.99 -8.38 -0.04
C SER A 47 3.48 -8.43 -0.01
N PHE A 48 2.92 -9.58 0.35
CA PHE A 48 1.48 -9.73 0.52
C PHE A 48 0.99 -8.99 1.77
N ALA A 49 0.04 -8.07 1.60
CA ALA A 49 -0.55 -7.29 2.68
C ALA A 49 -1.84 -7.91 3.21
N GLY A 50 -2.56 -8.64 2.37
CA GLY A 50 -3.82 -9.29 2.73
C GLY A 50 -4.75 -9.41 1.55
N HIS A 51 -6.01 -9.75 1.85
CA HIS A 51 -7.06 -9.89 0.85
C HIS A 51 -8.36 -9.23 1.33
N LEU A 52 -9.19 -8.82 0.36
CA LEU A 52 -10.52 -8.26 0.57
C LEU A 52 -11.56 -9.06 -0.19
N PRO A 53 -12.68 -9.42 0.46
CA PRO A 53 -13.73 -10.17 -0.20
C PRO A 53 -14.46 -9.36 -1.26
N ALA A 54 -14.99 -10.04 -2.28
CA ALA A 54 -16.03 -9.44 -3.11
C ALA A 54 -17.28 -9.23 -2.25
N ASP A 55 -17.84 -8.01 -2.28
CA ASP A 55 -18.92 -7.62 -1.39
C ASP A 55 -19.96 -6.75 -2.13
N PRO A 56 -21.20 -7.25 -2.33
CA PRO A 56 -22.27 -6.49 -2.99
C PRO A 56 -22.62 -5.18 -2.26
N SER A 57 -22.41 -5.12 -0.95
CA SER A 57 -22.65 -3.92 -0.14
C SER A 57 -21.72 -2.76 -0.52
N LEU A 58 -20.56 -3.06 -1.12
CA LEU A 58 -19.65 -2.04 -1.63
C LEU A 58 -20.29 -1.21 -2.76
N ILE A 59 -21.09 -1.85 -3.62
CA ILE A 59 -21.80 -1.16 -4.71
C ILE A 59 -22.84 -0.19 -4.14
N GLN A 60 -23.53 -0.60 -3.08
CA GLN A 60 -24.50 0.26 -2.39
C GLN A 60 -23.81 1.49 -1.79
N ALA A 61 -22.65 1.30 -1.15
CA ALA A 61 -21.85 2.39 -0.57
C ALA A 61 -21.37 3.38 -1.65
N VAL A 62 -20.87 2.86 -2.77
CA VAL A 62 -20.44 3.67 -3.91
C VAL A 62 -21.59 4.49 -4.48
N ARG A 63 -22.77 3.87 -4.67
CA ARG A 63 -23.98 4.57 -5.17
C ARG A 63 -24.47 5.65 -4.22
N ALA A 64 -24.33 5.42 -2.91
CA ALA A 64 -24.67 6.40 -1.88
C ALA A 64 -23.59 7.48 -1.68
N GLN A 65 -22.48 7.43 -2.43
CA GLN A 65 -21.32 8.31 -2.27
C GLN A 65 -20.78 8.37 -0.83
N LYS A 66 -20.83 7.23 -0.13
CA LYS A 66 -20.34 7.08 1.25
C LYS A 66 -19.27 6.01 1.30
N ALA A 67 -18.29 6.18 2.19
CA ALA A 67 -17.32 5.13 2.46
C ALA A 67 -18.04 3.91 3.04
N ILE A 68 -17.74 2.71 2.53
CA ILE A 68 -18.37 1.48 3.04
C ILE A 68 -18.07 1.25 4.53
N ALA A 69 -16.89 1.65 5.00
CA ALA A 69 -16.51 1.53 6.41
C ALA A 69 -17.40 2.41 7.32
N GLU A 70 -17.88 3.54 6.83
CA GLU A 70 -18.80 4.43 7.56
C GLU A 70 -20.25 3.96 7.43
N MET A 71 -20.65 3.57 6.22
CA MET A 71 -22.04 3.21 5.92
C MET A 71 -22.40 1.83 6.45
N LEU A 72 -21.49 0.86 6.33
CA LEU A 72 -21.70 -0.56 6.64
C LEU A 72 -20.43 -1.14 7.31
N PRO A 73 -20.13 -0.76 8.57
CA PRO A 73 -18.91 -1.21 9.28
C PRO A 73 -18.87 -2.72 9.53
N GLY A 74 -20.02 -3.39 9.54
CA GLY A 74 -20.13 -4.85 9.70
C GLY A 74 -20.01 -5.65 8.39
N ALA A 75 -19.95 -4.99 7.24
CA ALA A 75 -19.87 -5.67 5.95
C ALA A 75 -18.56 -6.48 5.83
N PRO A 76 -18.55 -7.63 5.12
CA PRO A 76 -17.35 -8.43 4.92
C PRO A 76 -16.14 -7.64 4.43
N PHE A 77 -16.34 -6.72 3.48
CA PHE A 77 -15.26 -5.86 2.99
C PHE A 77 -14.75 -4.90 4.07
N SER A 78 -15.64 -4.26 4.84
CA SER A 78 -15.27 -3.37 5.95
C SER A 78 -14.48 -4.09 7.03
N LYS A 79 -14.88 -5.32 7.38
CA LYS A 79 -14.15 -6.16 8.34
C LYS A 79 -12.80 -6.64 7.82
N GLY A 80 -12.72 -7.02 6.55
CA GLY A 80 -11.44 -7.31 5.89
C GLY A 80 -10.49 -6.12 5.94
N MET A 81 -10.99 -4.93 5.57
CA MET A 81 -10.24 -3.67 5.64
C MET A 81 -9.75 -3.37 7.05
N GLU A 82 -10.61 -3.51 8.06
CA GLU A 82 -10.23 -3.30 9.47
C GLU A 82 -9.08 -4.22 9.89
N GLY A 83 -9.12 -5.51 9.51
CA GLY A 83 -8.04 -6.46 9.79
C GLY A 83 -6.71 -6.09 9.13
N ILE A 84 -6.75 -5.65 7.87
CA ILE A 84 -5.56 -5.20 7.14
C ILE A 84 -4.97 -3.95 7.79
N VAL A 85 -5.80 -2.95 8.13
CA VAL A 85 -5.35 -1.72 8.79
C VAL A 85 -4.69 -2.03 10.12
N ARG A 86 -5.29 -2.89 10.96
CA ARG A 86 -4.68 -3.34 12.22
C ARG A 86 -3.30 -3.98 12.00
N SER A 87 -3.19 -4.86 11.00
CA SER A 87 -1.91 -5.50 10.64
C SER A 87 -0.85 -4.48 10.17
N LEU A 88 -1.24 -3.48 9.37
CA LEU A 88 -0.34 -2.45 8.89
C LEU A 88 0.13 -1.51 9.99
N LEU A 89 -0.76 -1.10 10.90
CA LEU A 89 -0.43 -0.22 12.02
C LEU A 89 0.44 -0.92 13.08
N ALA A 90 0.33 -2.25 13.20
CA ALA A 90 1.19 -3.04 14.08
C ALA A 90 2.62 -3.23 13.55
N ARG A 91 2.90 -2.87 12.28
CA ARG A 91 4.25 -2.99 11.72
C ARG A 91 5.16 -1.93 12.36
N PRO A 92 6.39 -2.30 12.76
CA PRO A 92 7.33 -1.32 13.27
C PRO A 92 7.61 -0.26 12.20
N PRO A 93 7.77 1.02 12.58
CA PRO A 93 8.19 2.04 11.64
C PRO A 93 9.52 1.61 11.01
N ARG A 94 9.62 1.73 9.68
CA ARG A 94 10.85 1.36 8.97
C ARG A 94 11.95 2.33 9.41
N SER A 95 12.95 1.81 10.11
CA SER A 95 14.21 2.49 10.42
C SER A 95 14.98 2.66 9.11
N GLY A 96 14.65 3.67 8.31
CA GLY A 96 15.12 3.71 6.93
C GLY A 96 14.64 4.91 6.15
N GLY A 97 14.98 6.08 6.65
CA GLY A 97 15.06 7.30 5.87
C GLY A 97 15.97 8.24 6.64
N GLU A 98 17.14 8.54 6.10
CA GLU A 98 18.01 9.65 6.53
C GLU A 98 17.31 11.00 6.27
N GLY A 99 16.11 11.18 6.82
CA GLY A 99 15.24 12.34 6.68
C GLY A 99 14.97 13.04 8.01
N GLY A 100 15.56 12.57 9.11
CA GLY A 100 15.53 13.24 10.41
C GLY A 100 16.59 14.33 10.46
N ILE A 101 16.18 15.57 10.72
CA ILE A 101 16.98 16.78 11.01
C ILE A 101 17.99 17.21 9.90
N GLY A 102 18.83 16.31 9.38
CA GLY A 102 19.85 16.61 8.36
C GLY A 102 19.27 17.09 7.03
N LEU A 103 18.10 16.58 6.61
CA LEU A 103 17.42 17.04 5.40
C LEU A 103 16.80 18.44 5.58
N TRP A 104 16.34 18.76 6.80
CA TRP A 104 15.86 20.08 7.17
C TRP A 104 17.00 21.10 7.19
N MET A 105 18.16 20.73 7.77
CA MET A 105 19.36 21.58 7.80
C MET A 105 19.89 21.87 6.39
N LYS A 106 19.92 20.89 5.48
CA LYS A 106 20.34 21.10 4.08
C LYS A 106 19.44 22.11 3.35
N ARG A 107 18.15 22.19 3.67
CA ARG A 107 17.23 23.19 3.09
C ARG A 107 17.44 24.59 3.67
N LEU A 108 17.81 24.70 4.95
CA LEU A 108 18.12 25.98 5.60
C LEU A 108 19.48 26.53 5.16
N ALA A 109 20.47 25.67 4.94
CA ALA A 109 21.79 26.08 4.45
C ALA A 109 21.80 26.48 2.97
N GLY A 110 20.80 26.06 2.19
CA GLY A 110 20.69 26.37 0.75
C GLY A 110 19.98 27.68 0.41
N SER A 111 19.40 28.40 1.37
CA SER A 111 18.65 29.65 1.15
C SER A 111 19.46 30.91 1.50
N GLY A 112 20.80 30.85 1.44
CA GLY A 112 21.70 31.88 2.00
C GLY A 112 22.73 32.49 1.05
N SER A 113 22.58 32.41 -0.27
CA SER A 113 23.49 33.11 -1.19
C SER A 113 22.76 33.68 -2.41
N GLY A 114 22.23 34.91 -2.25
CA GLY A 114 21.89 35.76 -3.39
C GLY A 114 23.12 36.57 -3.81
N PRO A 115 23.46 36.70 -5.11
CA PRO A 115 24.50 37.61 -5.54
C PRO A 115 23.97 39.04 -5.54
N ALA A 116 24.85 39.96 -5.12
CA ALA A 116 24.72 41.41 -5.28
C ALA A 116 24.84 41.84 -6.75
#